data_AF-A0A969NMF9-F1
#
_entry.id   AF-A0A969NMF9-F1
#
_cell.length_a   1.000
_cell.length_b   1.000
_cell.length_c   1.000
_cell.angle_alpha   90.00
_cell.angle_beta   90.00
_cell.angle_gamma   90.00
#
_symmetry.space_group_name_H-M   'P 1'
#
loop_
_entity.id
_entity.type
_entity.pdbx_description
1 polymer ?
#
loop_
_entity_poly.entity_id
_entity_poly.type
_entity_poly.pdbx_seq_one_letter_code
_entity_poly.pdbx_strand_id
1 'polypeptide(L)'
;MSKHQAMESLPAPCIVDEGIVINQDDMKRLLTDLCHVKYIHKISGQKTSQGKGYIQEIFSDYNQSTLIANQKIYINIQSFDYLHLSKSTDGEACFNLVQDNRQLSLIPICRNTQPQAIAKNIDADTIEAMVTDVLTARLDVQLDDDDF
;
A
#
# COMPACT_ATOMS: atom_id res chain seq x y z
N MET A 1 17.60 21.26 48.14
CA MET A 1 18.05 21.42 46.74
C MET A 1 18.34 20.03 46.17
N SER A 2 17.31 19.26 45.79
CA SER A 2 17.50 17.93 45.21
C SER A 2 17.69 18.09 43.70
N LYS A 3 18.85 17.63 43.21
CA LYS A 3 19.22 17.66 41.80
C LYS A 3 18.30 16.70 41.05
N HIS A 4 17.43 17.24 40.18
CA HIS A 4 16.80 16.44 39.13
C HIS A 4 17.91 15.92 38.22
N GLN A 5 18.29 14.66 38.39
CA GLN A 5 19.01 13.92 37.35
C GLN A 5 18.12 13.97 36.12
N ALA A 6 18.55 14.70 35.09
CA ALA A 6 17.98 14.59 33.77
C ALA A 6 18.14 13.14 33.35
N MET A 7 17.03 12.38 33.29
CA MET A 7 17.01 11.12 32.57
C MET A 7 17.40 11.45 31.13
N GLU A 8 18.58 11.01 30.71
CA GLU A 8 18.94 11.03 29.29
C GLU A 8 17.87 10.22 28.56
N SER A 9 17.15 10.88 27.65
CA SER A 9 16.11 10.24 26.85
C SER A 9 16.76 9.18 25.98
N LEU A 10 16.32 7.93 26.10
CA LEU A 10 16.74 6.86 25.21
C LEU A 10 16.47 7.27 23.75
N PRO A 11 17.33 6.85 22.80
CA PRO A 11 17.08 7.10 21.38
C PRO A 11 15.78 6.43 20.95
N ALA A 12 15.15 7.00 19.91
CA ALA A 12 13.97 6.39 19.30
C ALA A 12 14.28 4.96 18.77
N PRO A 13 13.33 4.02 18.86
CA PRO A 13 13.53 2.67 18.34
C PRO A 13 13.81 2.63 16.83
N CYS A 14 14.61 1.66 16.41
CA CYS A 14 14.88 1.36 15.01
C CYS A 14 14.45 -0.08 14.73
N ILE A 15 13.48 -0.26 13.83
CA ILE A 15 12.93 -1.58 13.45
C ILE A 15 13.18 -1.76 11.96
N VAL A 16 13.79 -2.89 11.59
CA VAL A 16 14.10 -3.23 10.19
C VAL A 16 13.50 -4.60 9.90
N ASP A 17 12.61 -4.64 8.91
CA ASP A 17 11.89 -5.81 8.38
C ASP A 17 10.97 -6.57 9.33
N GLU A 18 11.41 -6.85 10.55
CA GLU A 18 10.72 -7.70 11.53
C GLU A 18 10.77 -7.04 12.90
N GLY A 19 9.66 -7.11 13.63
CA GLY A 19 9.56 -6.48 14.95
C GLY A 19 8.14 -6.10 15.34
N ILE A 20 7.99 -5.60 16.57
CA ILE A 20 6.71 -5.19 17.14
C ILE A 20 6.64 -3.66 17.20
N VAL A 21 5.58 -3.11 16.62
CA VAL A 21 5.26 -1.68 16.62
C VAL A 21 4.02 -1.47 17.46
N ILE A 22 4.19 -0.70 18.54
CA ILE A 22 3.14 -0.37 19.52
C ILE A 22 2.71 1.10 19.43
N ASN A 23 3.55 1.95 18.82
CA ASN A 23 3.19 3.33 18.58
C ASN A 23 2.14 3.40 17.45
N GLN A 24 0.98 3.98 17.75
CA GLN A 24 -0.16 4.02 16.82
C GLN A 24 0.12 4.87 15.57
N ASP A 25 0.90 5.95 15.68
CA ASP A 25 1.27 6.77 14.51
C ASP A 25 2.21 6.02 13.58
N ASP A 26 3.16 5.25 14.14
CA ASP A 26 4.05 4.39 13.36
C ASP A 26 3.27 3.22 12.71
N MET A 27 2.32 2.61 13.43
CA MET A 27 1.40 1.62 12.85
C MET A 27 0.63 2.20 11.67
N LYS A 28 0.04 3.39 11.84
CA LYS A 28 -0.69 4.08 10.77
C LYS A 28 0.22 4.39 9.59
N ARG A 29 1.43 4.88 9.84
CA ARG A 29 2.42 5.18 8.79
C ARG A 29 2.74 3.93 7.97
N LEU A 30 3.02 2.80 8.62
CA LEU A 30 3.33 1.53 7.95
C LEU A 30 2.17 0.99 7.10
N LEU A 31 0.93 1.19 7.54
CA LEU A 31 -0.24 0.68 6.84
C LEU A 31 -0.70 1.59 5.69
N THR A 32 -0.43 2.90 5.76
CA THR A 32 -0.95 3.90 4.81
C THR A 32 -0.48 3.65 3.38
N ASP A 33 0.72 3.07 3.22
CA ASP A 33 1.30 2.77 1.91
C ASP A 33 0.75 1.48 1.28
N LEU A 34 -0.06 0.71 2.03
CA LEU A 34 -0.66 -0.52 1.54
C LEU A 34 -1.93 -0.22 0.73
N CYS A 35 -1.91 -0.54 -0.57
CA CYS A 35 -3.08 -0.37 -1.43
C CYS A 35 -3.92 -1.65 -1.55
N HIS A 36 -3.35 -2.72 -2.12
CA HIS A 36 -4.03 -3.97 -2.39
C HIS A 36 -3.34 -5.10 -1.63
N VAL A 37 -4.10 -5.85 -0.84
CA VAL A 37 -3.55 -6.84 0.10
C VAL A 37 -4.33 -8.15 0.05
N LYS A 38 -3.63 -9.25 0.32
CA LYS A 38 -4.24 -10.50 0.77
C LYS A 38 -4.47 -10.33 2.27
N TYR A 39 -5.67 -10.59 2.76
CA TYR A 39 -5.96 -10.56 4.19
C TYR A 39 -6.21 -11.97 4.72
N ILE A 40 -5.78 -12.21 5.96
CA ILE A 40 -6.07 -13.43 6.71
C ILE A 40 -6.52 -13.02 8.11
N HIS A 41 -7.76 -13.37 8.45
CA HIS A 41 -8.31 -13.15 9.80
C HIS A 41 -8.28 -14.46 10.59
N LYS A 42 -7.73 -14.39 11.80
CA LYS A 42 -7.67 -15.51 12.74
C LYS A 42 -8.29 -15.11 14.08
N ILE A 43 -8.97 -16.07 14.71
CA ILE A 43 -9.42 -16.00 16.11
C ILE A 43 -8.95 -17.28 16.80
N SER A 44 -8.28 -17.15 17.94
CA SER A 44 -7.70 -18.28 18.69
C SER A 44 -6.81 -19.16 17.82
N GLY A 45 -6.01 -18.52 16.96
CA GLY A 45 -5.11 -19.19 15.99
C GLY A 45 -5.80 -19.83 14.78
N GLN A 46 -7.12 -20.00 14.80
CA GLN A 46 -7.88 -20.59 13.69
C GLN A 46 -8.19 -19.54 12.63
N LYS A 47 -7.94 -19.88 11.35
CA LYS A 47 -8.29 -19.02 10.23
C LYS A 47 -9.81 -18.99 10.05
N THR A 48 -10.43 -17.84 10.32
CA THR A 48 -11.89 -17.65 10.21
C THR A 48 -12.31 -17.06 8.88
N SER A 49 -11.43 -16.24 8.25
CA SER A 49 -11.70 -15.63 6.95
C SER A 49 -10.39 -15.29 6.23
N GLN A 50 -10.43 -15.26 4.90
CA GLN A 50 -9.33 -14.82 4.07
C GLN A 50 -9.85 -14.32 2.73
N GLY A 51 -9.09 -13.44 2.09
CA GLY A 51 -9.42 -12.94 0.77
C GLY A 51 -8.43 -11.90 0.28
N LYS A 52 -8.87 -11.12 -0.71
CA LYS A 52 -8.13 -9.97 -1.23
C LYS A 52 -9.00 -8.73 -1.06
N GLY A 53 -8.38 -7.58 -0.88
CA GLY A 53 -9.10 -6.32 -0.76
C GLY A 53 -8.19 -5.11 -0.85
N TYR A 54 -8.83 -3.97 -1.05
CA TYR A 54 -8.19 -2.68 -1.13
C TYR A 54 -8.40 -1.92 0.17
N ILE A 55 -7.31 -1.39 0.73
CA ILE A 55 -7.40 -0.49 1.86
C ILE A 55 -8.00 0.82 1.35
N GLN A 56 -9.14 1.18 1.91
CA GLN A 56 -9.85 2.41 1.61
C GLN A 56 -9.46 3.51 2.58
N GLU A 57 -9.29 3.16 3.85
CA GLU A 57 -9.02 4.12 4.91
C GLU A 57 -8.31 3.46 6.10
N ILE A 58 -7.39 4.20 6.72
CA ILE A 58 -6.80 3.86 8.00
C ILE A 58 -6.99 5.05 8.94
N PHE A 59 -7.66 4.82 10.05
CA PHE A 59 -8.06 5.86 11.01
C PHE A 59 -7.86 5.38 12.45
N SER A 60 -8.06 6.31 13.38
CA SER A 60 -7.92 6.09 14.83
C SER A 60 -9.13 6.70 15.52
N ASP A 61 -10.09 5.87 15.91
CA ASP A 61 -11.33 6.32 16.54
C ASP A 61 -11.82 5.26 17.54
N TYR A 62 -12.15 5.65 18.78
CA TYR A 62 -12.55 4.69 19.82
C TYR A 62 -13.95 4.08 19.61
N ASN A 63 -14.78 4.66 18.77
CA ASN A 63 -16.19 4.29 18.58
C ASN A 63 -16.45 3.58 17.24
N GLN A 64 -15.45 3.48 16.37
CA GLN A 64 -15.59 2.88 15.05
C GLN A 64 -14.90 1.52 14.96
N SER A 65 -15.37 0.65 14.07
CA SER A 65 -14.83 -0.71 13.92
C SER A 65 -13.88 -0.82 12.72
N THR A 66 -12.93 -1.75 12.79
CA THR A 66 -12.26 -2.28 11.59
C THR A 66 -13.25 -3.11 10.78
N LEU A 67 -13.39 -2.83 9.48
CA LEU A 67 -14.37 -3.46 8.60
C LEU A 67 -13.71 -4.01 7.33
N ILE A 68 -14.06 -5.24 6.98
CA ILE A 68 -13.68 -5.88 5.71
C ILE A 68 -14.96 -6.41 5.07
N ALA A 69 -15.41 -5.76 4.01
CA ALA A 69 -16.61 -6.15 3.28
C ALA A 69 -16.49 -5.75 1.81
N ASN A 70 -16.99 -6.60 0.91
CA ASN A 70 -16.98 -6.33 -0.54
C ASN A 70 -15.60 -5.89 -1.06
N GLN A 71 -14.54 -6.59 -0.64
CA GLN A 71 -13.15 -6.30 -1.01
C GLN A 71 -12.66 -4.88 -0.60
N LYS A 72 -13.39 -4.16 0.24
CA LYS A 72 -12.99 -2.89 0.84
C LYS A 72 -12.55 -3.13 2.28
N ILE A 73 -11.44 -2.52 2.66
CA ILE A 73 -10.82 -2.67 3.96
C ILE A 73 -10.72 -1.28 4.60
N TYR A 74 -11.35 -1.13 5.76
CA TYR A 74 -11.31 0.06 6.60
C TYR A 74 -10.66 -0.36 7.91
N ILE A 75 -9.50 0.21 8.23
CA ILE A 75 -8.71 -0.19 9.40
C ILE A 75 -8.79 0.88 10.47
N ASN A 76 -9.33 0.50 11.62
CA ASN A 76 -9.18 1.30 12.82
C ASN A 76 -7.99 0.79 13.63
N ILE A 77 -6.93 1.60 13.77
CA ILE A 77 -5.75 1.21 14.53
C ILE A 77 -6.05 1.02 16.03
N GLN A 78 -7.10 1.65 16.56
CA GLN A 78 -7.56 1.41 17.95
C GLN A 78 -8.17 0.01 18.15
N SER A 79 -8.43 -0.75 17.07
CA SER A 79 -8.91 -2.13 17.19
C SER A 79 -7.80 -3.13 17.55
N PHE A 80 -6.54 -2.70 17.64
CA PHE A 80 -5.38 -3.57 17.78
C PHE A 80 -4.40 -3.02 18.82
N ASP A 81 -3.77 -3.94 19.56
CA ASP A 81 -2.81 -3.62 20.62
C ASP A 81 -1.44 -3.28 20.02
N TYR A 82 -1.06 -3.98 18.95
CA TYR A 82 0.20 -3.78 18.25
C TYR A 82 0.16 -4.32 16.81
N LEU A 83 1.15 -3.90 16.02
CA LEU A 83 1.46 -4.44 14.71
C LEU A 83 2.76 -5.24 14.80
N HIS A 84 2.74 -6.50 14.37
CA HIS A 84 3.92 -7.34 14.24
C HIS A 84 4.31 -7.46 12.76
N LEU A 85 5.46 -6.90 12.42
CA LEU A 85 6.13 -7.08 11.13
C LEU A 85 6.83 -8.43 11.12
N SER A 86 6.53 -9.25 10.12
CA SER A 86 7.19 -10.53 9.89
C SER A 86 7.36 -10.77 8.39
N LYS A 87 8.09 -11.83 8.02
CA LYS A 87 8.15 -12.30 6.63
C LYS A 87 7.34 -13.58 6.46
N SER A 88 6.73 -13.76 5.29
CA SER A 88 6.15 -15.03 4.89
C SER A 88 7.27 -16.04 4.58
N THR A 89 6.91 -17.32 4.40
CA THR A 89 7.84 -18.35 3.92
C THR A 89 8.49 -17.99 2.59
N ASP A 90 7.80 -17.18 1.77
CA ASP A 90 8.25 -16.74 0.45
C ASP A 90 9.01 -15.40 0.50
N GLY A 91 9.25 -14.87 1.71
CA GLY A 91 9.93 -13.59 1.93
C GLY A 91 9.05 -12.35 1.76
N GLU A 92 7.74 -12.50 1.53
CA GLU A 92 6.81 -11.37 1.43
C GLU A 92 6.63 -10.72 2.81
N ALA A 93 6.66 -9.38 2.88
CA ALA A 93 6.35 -8.66 4.11
C ALA A 93 4.92 -8.95 4.59
N CYS A 94 4.76 -9.21 5.88
CA CYS A 94 3.50 -9.51 6.53
C CYS A 94 3.26 -8.51 7.66
N PHE A 95 2.13 -7.81 7.60
CA PHE A 95 1.70 -6.83 8.60
C PHE A 95 0.62 -7.47 9.45
N ASN A 96 0.99 -7.96 10.64
CA ASN A 96 0.08 -8.67 11.52
C ASN A 96 -0.46 -7.73 12.59
N LEU A 97 -1.69 -7.27 12.43
CA LEU A 97 -2.43 -6.51 13.42
C LEU A 97 -3.02 -7.47 14.47
N VAL A 98 -2.65 -7.30 15.73
CA VAL A 98 -2.99 -8.26 16.80
C VAL A 98 -3.78 -7.56 17.91
N GLN A 99 -4.81 -8.25 18.39
CA GLN A 99 -5.54 -7.90 19.62
C GLN A 99 -5.89 -9.19 20.36
N ASP A 100 -5.36 -9.41 21.56
CA ASP A 100 -5.54 -10.66 22.33
C ASP A 100 -5.37 -11.94 21.46
N ASN A 101 -6.46 -12.67 21.21
CA ASN A 101 -6.50 -13.91 20.43
C ASN A 101 -6.91 -13.68 18.96
N ARG A 102 -7.12 -12.43 18.55
CA ARG A 102 -7.51 -12.03 17.20
C ARG A 102 -6.29 -11.49 16.45
N GLN A 103 -6.14 -11.92 15.21
CA GLN A 103 -5.10 -11.44 14.31
C GLN A 103 -5.68 -11.15 12.93
N LEU A 104 -5.39 -9.97 12.41
CA LEU A 104 -5.60 -9.60 11.02
C LEU A 104 -4.22 -9.45 10.35
N SER A 105 -3.89 -10.37 9.45
CA SER A 105 -2.64 -10.31 8.69
C SER A 105 -2.89 -9.72 7.32
N LEU A 106 -2.09 -8.72 6.93
CA LEU A 106 -2.13 -8.08 5.62
C LEU A 106 -0.82 -8.38 4.89
N ILE A 107 -0.95 -8.92 3.68
CA ILE A 107 0.19 -9.26 2.83
C ILE A 107 0.05 -8.42 1.55
N PRO A 108 0.97 -7.48 1.27
CA PRO A 108 0.92 -6.66 0.07
C PRO A 108 0.87 -7.52 -1.18
N ILE A 109 -0.04 -7.19 -2.10
CA ILE A 109 -0.06 -7.75 -3.44
C ILE A 109 0.66 -6.76 -4.33
N CYS A 110 1.98 -6.94 -4.48
CA CYS A 110 2.70 -6.27 -5.54
C CYS A 110 2.12 -6.76 -6.86
N ARG A 111 1.62 -5.86 -7.71
CA ARG A 111 1.50 -6.21 -9.12
C ARG A 111 2.93 -6.40 -9.59
N ASN A 112 3.23 -7.61 -10.03
CA ASN A 112 4.42 -7.87 -10.80
C ASN A 112 4.27 -6.99 -12.04
N THR A 113 4.76 -5.76 -12.00
CA THR A 113 5.27 -5.13 -13.20
C THR A 113 6.52 -5.92 -13.52
N GLN A 114 6.35 -7.14 -14.05
CA GLN A 114 7.18 -7.47 -15.18
C GLN A 114 7.06 -6.23 -16.04
N PRO A 115 8.15 -5.50 -16.34
CA PRO A 115 8.09 -4.62 -17.47
C PRO A 115 7.60 -5.57 -18.56
N GLN A 116 6.35 -5.39 -19.01
CA GLN A 116 6.05 -5.77 -20.37
C GLN A 116 7.17 -5.09 -21.09
N ALA A 117 8.14 -5.87 -21.58
CA ALA A 117 9.10 -5.35 -22.50
C ALA A 117 8.20 -4.73 -23.55
N ILE A 118 8.06 -3.40 -23.51
CA ILE A 118 7.53 -2.63 -24.63
C ILE A 118 8.32 -3.24 -25.76
N ALA A 119 7.63 -3.98 -26.64
CA ALA A 119 8.30 -4.75 -27.67
C ALA A 119 9.29 -3.76 -28.29
N LYS A 120 10.60 -4.03 -28.13
CA LYS A 120 11.70 -3.13 -28.55
C LYS A 120 11.79 -3.02 -30.08
N ASN A 121 10.66 -3.11 -30.74
CA ASN A 121 10.45 -3.24 -32.16
C ASN A 121 9.35 -2.28 -32.62
N ILE A 122 9.21 -1.14 -31.93
CA ILE A 122 8.61 0.02 -32.56
C ILE A 122 9.76 0.67 -33.32
N ASP A 123 9.81 0.36 -34.61
CA ASP A 123 10.80 0.87 -35.54
C ASP A 123 10.71 2.41 -35.58
N ALA A 124 11.85 3.09 -35.55
CA ALA A 124 11.89 4.54 -35.51
C ALA A 124 11.18 5.15 -36.72
N ASP A 125 11.28 4.47 -37.87
CA ASP A 125 10.61 4.81 -39.11
C ASP A 125 9.07 4.76 -38.98
N THR A 126 8.53 3.86 -38.16
CA THR A 126 7.09 3.79 -37.90
C THR A 126 6.63 4.99 -37.05
N ILE A 127 7.44 5.42 -36.08
CA ILE A 127 7.12 6.60 -35.26
C ILE A 127 7.19 7.87 -36.10
N GLU A 128 8.22 8.00 -36.95
CA GLU A 128 8.40 9.15 -37.82
C GLU A 128 7.30 9.26 -38.89
N ALA A 129 6.88 8.14 -39.48
CA ALA A 129 5.75 8.10 -40.40
C ALA A 129 4.45 8.55 -39.73
N MET A 130 4.15 8.05 -38.52
CA MET A 130 2.94 8.46 -37.79
C MET A 130 2.95 9.94 -37.39
N VAL A 131 4.12 10.50 -37.02
CA VAL A 131 4.27 11.93 -36.72
C VAL A 131 4.07 12.77 -37.99
N THR A 132 4.65 12.34 -39.10
CA THR A 132 4.50 13.02 -40.39
C THR A 132 3.04 13.01 -40.83
N ASP A 133 2.35 11.87 -40.77
CA ASP A 133 0.94 11.77 -41.15
C ASP A 133 0.04 12.67 -40.29
N VAL A 134 0.26 12.73 -38.97
CA VAL A 134 -0.53 13.59 -38.06
C VAL A 134 -0.26 15.07 -38.30
N LEU A 135 1.00 15.47 -38.53
CA LEU A 135 1.35 16.85 -38.82
C LEU A 135 0.82 17.30 -40.19
N THR A 136 0.88 16.43 -41.20
CA THR A 136 0.38 16.70 -42.56
C THR A 136 -1.15 16.80 -42.56
N ALA A 137 -1.84 15.88 -41.87
CA ALA A 137 -3.30 15.96 -41.70
C ALA A 137 -3.76 17.23 -40.97
N ARG A 138 -2.96 17.76 -40.02
CA ARG A 138 -3.25 19.05 -39.38
C ARG A 138 -2.97 20.26 -40.27
N LEU A 139 -2.02 20.14 -41.20
CA LEU A 139 -1.71 21.19 -42.15
C LEU A 139 -2.79 21.28 -43.24
N ASP A 140 -3.28 20.14 -43.73
CA ASP A 140 -4.36 20.09 -44.73
C ASP A 140 -5.68 20.68 -44.21
N VAL A 141 -5.99 20.52 -42.92
CA VAL A 141 -7.18 21.12 -42.30
C VAL A 141 -7.06 22.64 -42.16
N GLN A 142 -5.85 23.20 -42.06
CA GLN A 142 -5.65 24.66 -41.95
C GLN A 142 -5.65 25.37 -43.30
N LEU A 143 -5.55 24.64 -44.42
CA LEU A 143 -5.55 25.21 -45.77
C LEU A 143 -6.93 25.24 -46.43
N ASP A 144 -7.95 24.63 -45.80
CA ASP A 144 -9.34 24.61 -46.31
C ASP A 144 -10.22 25.71 -45.68
N ASP A 145 -9.67 26.54 -44.79
CA ASP A 145 -10.36 27.65 -44.10
C ASP A 145 -10.05 29.05 -44.71
N ASP A 146 -9.32 29.13 -45.84
CA ASP A 146 -8.95 30.38 -46.54
C ASP A 146 -9.63 30.52 -47.92
N ASP A 147 -10.93 30.26 -48.00
CA ASP A 147 -11.75 30.56 -49.20
C ASP A 147 -13.08 31.26 -48.82
N PHE A 148 -12.98 32.47 -48.23
CA PHE A 148 -14.05 33.51 -48.21
C PHE A 148 -13.50 34.94 -48.11
#